data_AF-A0A958SF05-F1
#
_entry.id   AF-A0A958SF05-F1
#
_cell.length_a   1.000
_cell.length_b   1.000
_cell.length_c   1.000
_cell.angle_alpha   90.00
_cell.angle_beta   90.00
_cell.angle_gamma   90.00
#
_symmetry.space_group_name_H-M   'P 1'
#
loop_
_entity.id
_entity.type
_entity.pdbx_description
1 polymer ?
#
loop_
_entity_poly.entity_id
_entity_poly.type
_entity_poly.pdbx_seq_one_letter_code
_entity_poly.pdbx_strand_id
1 'polypeptide(L)' 'PQPQAPSLPSDIQQALATLGLSNCRDWQLIHRRYRELAKQYHPDLNPHLTDVGRRFMMYDAAYRKLSQAKSKYFA' A
#
# COMPACT_ATOMS: atom_id res chain seq x y z
N PRO A 1 -6.20 16.05 23.48
CA PRO A 1 -5.69 16.32 22.11
C PRO A 1 -4.42 15.48 21.85
N GLN A 2 -4.56 14.38 21.12
CA GLN A 2 -3.40 13.57 20.69
C GLN A 2 -2.54 14.43 19.74
N PRO A 3 -1.22 14.52 19.92
CA PRO A 3 -0.36 15.33 19.07
C PRO A 3 -0.38 14.75 17.65
N GLN A 4 -0.97 15.48 16.72
CA GLN A 4 -0.98 15.13 15.30
C GLN A 4 0.46 15.28 14.79
N ALA A 5 1.21 14.17 14.77
CA ALA A 5 2.45 14.08 13.99
C ALA A 5 2.17 14.60 12.57
N PRO A 6 3.11 15.30 11.92
CA PRO A 6 2.88 15.94 10.62
C PRO A 6 2.27 14.90 9.67
N SER A 7 1.00 15.10 9.34
CA SER A 7 0.21 14.09 8.64
C SER A 7 0.79 13.91 7.24
N LEU A 8 0.93 12.66 6.79
CA LEU A 8 1.18 12.41 5.37
C LEU A 8 0.06 13.06 4.53
N PRO A 9 0.29 13.43 3.27
CA PRO A 9 -0.79 13.92 2.41
C PRO A 9 -1.96 12.94 2.38
N SER A 10 -3.19 13.44 2.22
CA SER A 10 -4.39 12.59 2.17
C SER A 10 -4.27 11.48 1.14
N ASP A 11 -3.67 11.74 -0.03
CA ASP A 11 -3.38 10.73 -1.05
C ASP A 11 -2.49 9.58 -0.57
N ILE A 12 -1.48 9.90 0.23
CA ILE A 12 -0.51 8.94 0.76
C ILE A 12 -1.17 8.13 1.88
N GLN A 13 -1.98 8.77 2.72
CA GLN A 13 -2.78 8.07 3.73
C GLN A 13 -3.77 7.12 3.08
N GLN A 14 -4.46 7.53 2.01
CA GLN A 14 -5.40 6.69 1.28
C GLN A 14 -4.70 5.47 0.64
N ALA A 15 -3.51 5.68 0.09
CA ALA A 15 -2.70 4.61 -0.49
C ALA A 15 -2.17 3.64 0.58
N LEU A 16 -1.76 4.13 1.75
CA LEU A 16 -1.41 3.28 2.89
C LEU A 16 -2.62 2.47 3.38
N ALA A 17 -3.78 3.12 3.53
CA ALA A 17 -5.03 2.47 3.94
C ALA A 17 -5.45 1.38 2.96
N THR A 18 -5.20 1.59 1.66
CA THR A 18 -5.42 0.58 0.62
C THR A 18 -4.57 -0.66 0.86
N LEU A 19 -3.33 -0.51 1.35
CA LEU A 19 -2.46 -1.63 1.73
C LEU A 19 -2.73 -2.17 3.15
N GLY A 20 -3.75 -1.64 3.85
CA GLY A 20 -4.06 -1.99 5.23
C GLY A 20 -3.07 -1.43 6.26
N LEU A 21 -2.42 -0.31 5.93
CA LEU A 21 -1.46 0.39 6.78
C LEU A 21 -2.02 1.76 7.20
N SER A 22 -1.75 2.17 8.44
CA SER A 22 -2.18 3.47 8.97
C SER A 22 -0.98 4.27 9.43
N ASN A 23 -0.74 5.42 8.80
CA ASN A 23 0.32 6.38 9.15
C ASN A 23 1.75 5.79 9.24
N CYS A 24 1.99 4.67 8.57
CA CYS A 24 3.30 4.01 8.54
C CYS A 24 4.24 4.76 7.61
N ARG A 25 5.40 5.18 8.13
CA ARG A 25 6.47 5.78 7.32
C ARG A 25 7.61 4.82 6.97
N ASP A 26 7.55 3.60 7.49
CA ASP A 26 8.55 2.56 7.23
C ASP A 26 8.38 1.97 5.83
N TRP A 27 9.27 2.36 4.92
CA TRP A 27 9.26 1.84 3.55
C TRP A 27 9.41 0.31 3.50
N GLN A 28 10.23 -0.26 4.38
CA GLN A 28 10.41 -1.72 4.45
C GLN A 28 9.11 -2.43 4.83
N LEU A 29 8.33 -1.88 5.77
CA LEU A 29 7.05 -2.44 6.16
C LEU A 29 6.01 -2.32 5.03
N ILE A 30 5.96 -1.16 4.37
CA ILE A 30 5.08 -0.92 3.21
C ILE A 30 5.38 -1.94 2.10
N HIS A 31 6.65 -2.10 1.74
CA HIS A 31 7.07 -3.03 0.70
C HIS A 31 6.79 -4.49 1.10
N ARG A 32 7.03 -4.87 2.35
CA ARG A 32 6.70 -6.21 2.84
C ARG A 32 5.20 -6.49 2.72
N ARG A 33 4.35 -5.58 3.18
CA ARG A 33 2.89 -5.72 3.08
C ARG A 33 2.41 -5.81 1.65
N TYR A 34 2.94 -4.97 0.76
CA TYR A 34 2.63 -5.08 -0.67
C TYR A 34 3.01 -6.46 -1.23
N ARG A 35 4.17 -7.01 -0.90
CA ARG A 35 4.56 -8.37 -1.35
C ARG A 35 3.65 -9.46 -0.79
N GLU A 36 3.23 -9.36 0.48
CA GLU A 36 2.29 -10.29 1.09
C GLU A 36 0.93 -10.25 0.37
N LEU A 37 0.40 -9.06 0.09
CA LEU A 37 -0.82 -8.86 -0.69
C LEU A 37 -0.67 -9.36 -2.13
N ALA A 38 0.45 -9.04 -2.79
CA ALA A 38 0.73 -9.49 -4.15
C ALA A 38 0.71 -11.01 -4.25
N LYS A 39 1.29 -11.73 -3.27
CA LYS A 39 1.23 -13.20 -3.21
C LYS A 39 -0.18 -13.70 -2.90
N GLN A 40 -0.89 -13.08 -1.96
CA GLN A 40 -2.25 -13.48 -1.59
C GLN A 40 -3.25 -13.31 -2.74
N TYR A 41 -3.08 -12.28 -3.57
CA TYR A 41 -3.99 -11.94 -4.67
C TYR A 41 -3.37 -12.21 -6.05
N HIS A 42 -2.28 -12.97 -6.14
CA HIS A 42 -1.66 -13.25 -7.44
C HIS A 42 -2.61 -14.12 -8.28
N PRO A 43 -2.88 -13.78 -9.55
CA PRO A 43 -3.76 -14.56 -10.41
C PRO A 43 -3.22 -15.96 -10.69
N ASP A 44 -1.90 -16.13 -10.74
CA ASP A 44 -1.26 -17.45 -10.91
C ASP A 44 -1.49 -18.38 -9.71
N LEU A 45 -1.52 -17.82 -8.49
CA LEU A 45 -1.75 -18.57 -7.26
C LEU A 45 -3.25 -18.73 -6.95
N ASN A 46 -4.09 -17.86 -7.51
CA ASN A 46 -5.54 -17.84 -7.29
C ASN A 46 -6.32 -17.78 -8.60
N PRO A 47 -6.16 -18.77 -9.50
CA PRO A 47 -6.83 -18.77 -10.79
C PRO A 47 -8.36 -18.84 -10.68
N HIS A 48 -8.87 -19.24 -9.51
CA HIS A 48 -10.30 -19.42 -9.24
C HIS A 48 -11.02 -18.14 -8.79
N LEU A 49 -10.27 -17.07 -8.50
CA LEU A 49 -10.85 -15.81 -8.01
C LEU A 49 -10.92 -14.80 -9.16
N THR A 50 -12.08 -14.66 -9.77
CA THR A 50 -12.35 -13.73 -10.89
C THR A 50 -12.05 -12.26 -10.55
N ASP A 51 -12.07 -11.89 -9.27
CA ASP A 51 -11.83 -10.51 -8.80
C ASP A 51 -10.42 -10.25 -8.22
N VAL A 52 -9.51 -11.25 -8.20
CA VAL A 52 -8.16 -11.02 -7.64
C VAL A 52 -7.35 -10.01 -8.45
N GLY A 53 -7.52 -9.98 -9.78
CA GLY A 53 -6.83 -9.03 -10.65
C GLY A 53 -7.20 -7.58 -10.30
N ARG A 54 -8.48 -7.31 -10.01
CA ARG A 54 -8.95 -5.97 -9.64
C ARG A 54 -8.38 -5.52 -8.29
N ARG A 55 -8.34 -6.42 -7.30
CA ARG A 55 -7.74 -6.15 -5.99
C ARG A 55 -6.23 -5.92 -6.10
N PHE A 56 -5.52 -6.78 -6.84
CA PHE A 56 -4.10 -6.63 -7.09
C PHE A 56 -3.78 -5.28 -7.77
N MET A 57 -4.52 -4.90 -8.82
CA MET A 57 -4.37 -3.60 -9.46
C MET A 57 -4.55 -2.43 -8.49
N MET A 58 -5.51 -2.54 -7.56
CA MET A 58 -5.75 -1.51 -6.55
C MET A 58 -4.57 -1.39 -5.56
N TYR A 59 -4.02 -2.51 -5.10
CA TYR A 59 -2.82 -2.52 -4.25
C TYR A 59 -1.58 -2.01 -4.99
N ASP A 60 -1.41 -2.38 -6.26
CA ASP A 60 -0.30 -1.95 -7.11
C ASP A 60 -0.33 -0.44 -7.38
N ALA A 61 -1.50 0.10 -7.72
CA ALA A 61 -1.70 1.53 -7.92
C ALA A 61 -1.38 2.33 -6.64
N ALA A 62 -1.81 1.83 -5.47
CA ALA A 62 -1.49 2.44 -4.19
C ALA A 62 0.01 2.39 -3.91
N TYR A 63 0.65 1.22 -4.09
CA TYR A 63 2.09 1.06 -3.88
C TYR A 63 2.92 1.95 -4.81
N ARG A 64 2.53 2.10 -6.09
CA ARG A 64 3.16 3.02 -7.04
C ARG A 64 3.11 4.47 -6.55
N LYS A 65 1.96 4.94 -6.04
CA LYS A 65 1.84 6.28 -5.45
C LYS A 65 2.79 6.46 -4.26
N LEU A 66 2.84 5.47 -3.35
CA LEU A 66 3.76 5.51 -2.21
C LEU A 66 5.23 5.49 -2.65
N SER A 67 5.56 4.73 -3.69
CA SER A 67 6.92 4.65 -4.24
C SER A 67 7.37 5.98 -4.84
N GLN A 68 6.49 6.69 -5.55
CA GLN A 68 6.80 8.03 -6.06
C GLN A 68 7.02 9.03 -4.92
N ALA A 69 6.25 8.88 -3.84
CA ALA A 69 6.35 9.72 -2.66
C ALA A 69 7.45 9.29 -1.68
N LYS A 70 8.14 8.16 -1.95
CA LYS A 70 9.14 7.55 -1.08
C LYS A 70 10.25 8.50 -0.72
N SER A 71 10.87 9.12 -1.71
CA SER A 71 11.97 10.05 -1.49
C SER A 71 11.56 11.28 -0.66
N LYS A 72 10.26 11.59 -0.59
CA LYS A 72 9.72 12.78 0.06
C LYS A 72 9.22 12.51 1.49
N TYR A 73 8.67 11.33 1.74
CA TYR A 73 7.99 11.02 3.01
C TYR A 73 8.43 9.73 3.70
N PHE A 74 9.15 8.84 3.02
CA PHE A 74 9.52 7.51 3.48
C PHE A 74 11.04 7.25 3.37
N ALA A 75 11.83 8.34 3.36
CA ALA A 75 13.29 8.32 3.31
C ALA A 75 13.90 8.04 4.68
#